data_AF-A0A2Z2KE01-F1
#
_entry.id   AF-A0A2Z2KE01-F1
#
_cell.length_a   1.000
_cell.length_b   1.000
_cell.length_c   1.000
_cell.angle_alpha   90.00
_cell.angle_beta   90.00
_cell.angle_gamma   90.00
#
_symmetry.space_group_name_H-M   'P 1'
#
loop_
_entity.id
_entity.type
_entity.pdbx_description
1 polymer ?
#
loop_
_entity_poly.entity_id
_entity_poly.type
_entity_poly.pdbx_seq_one_letter_code
_entity_poly.pdbx_strand_id
1 'polypeptide(L)'
;MTTSTKPATVQIPQLMLTDRYWRALNHLFTQHSLLQRYLTTQYFDTEESTVDSAALKRLSRPWSQSEKFMLNLALHLFNERLAKVNLSDMDYLDDFNKRLVIEALRLRFN
;
A
#
# COMPACT_ATOMS: atom_id res chain seq x y z
N MET A 1 -13.08 35.84 -4.65
CA MET A 1 -12.34 34.68 -5.21
C MET A 1 -12.75 33.46 -4.42
N THR A 2 -13.64 32.63 -4.97
CA THR A 2 -14.18 31.45 -4.30
C THR A 2 -13.38 30.22 -4.71
N THR A 3 -12.54 29.69 -3.82
CA THR A 3 -11.87 28.40 -4.02
C THR A 3 -12.88 27.28 -3.76
N SER A 4 -13.35 26.67 -4.84
CA SER A 4 -14.15 25.44 -4.79
C SER A 4 -13.23 24.25 -4.52
N THR A 5 -13.25 23.73 -3.30
CA THR A 5 -12.50 22.53 -2.91
C THR A 5 -13.27 21.30 -3.40
N LYS A 6 -12.95 20.87 -4.62
CA LYS A 6 -13.44 19.61 -5.18
C LYS A 6 -12.88 18.44 -4.34
N PRO A 7 -13.71 17.49 -3.87
CA PRO A 7 -13.19 16.31 -3.19
C PRO A 7 -12.30 15.53 -4.17
N ALA A 8 -11.06 15.26 -3.77
CA ALA A 8 -10.12 14.45 -4.54
C ALA A 8 -10.62 13.00 -4.55
N THR A 9 -11.48 12.65 -5.50
CA THR A 9 -11.63 11.26 -5.91
C THR A 9 -10.28 10.81 -6.42
N VAL A 10 -9.62 9.93 -5.67
CA VAL A 10 -8.36 9.27 -6.07
C VAL A 10 -8.66 8.41 -7.29
N GLN A 11 -8.68 9.04 -8.47
CA GLN A 11 -8.67 8.32 -9.74
C GLN A 11 -7.24 7.85 -9.95
N ILE A 12 -6.96 6.61 -9.56
CA ILE A 12 -5.71 5.96 -9.90
C ILE A 12 -5.63 5.90 -11.43
N PRO A 13 -4.62 6.50 -12.08
CA PRO A 13 -4.50 6.48 -13.54
C PRO A 13 -4.49 5.05 -14.07
N GLN A 14 -5.16 4.80 -15.20
CA GLN A 14 -5.34 3.45 -15.75
C GLN A 14 -4.01 2.74 -16.09
N LEU A 15 -2.95 3.50 -16.35
CA LEU A 15 -1.57 3.01 -16.52
C LEU A 15 -0.99 2.37 -15.24
N MET A 16 -1.43 2.77 -14.04
CA MET A 16 -1.01 2.15 -12.79
C MET A 16 -1.70 0.81 -12.53
N LEU A 17 -2.79 0.51 -13.24
CA LEU A 17 -3.46 -0.79 -13.17
C LEU A 17 -2.75 -1.85 -14.03
N THR A 18 -1.83 -1.46 -14.92
CA THR A 18 -1.03 -2.39 -15.72
C THR A 18 0.35 -2.64 -15.12
N ASP A 19 0.88 -1.71 -14.30
CA ASP A 19 2.15 -1.88 -13.60
C ASP A 19 2.01 -2.89 -12.43
N ARG A 20 2.71 -4.03 -12.54
CA ARG A 20 2.73 -5.09 -11.51
C ARG A 20 3.16 -4.62 -10.12
N TYR A 21 4.02 -3.61 -10.01
CA TYR A 21 4.47 -3.04 -8.74
C TYR A 21 3.35 -2.27 -8.06
N TRP A 22 2.68 -1.41 -8.83
CA TRP A 22 1.53 -0.63 -8.37
C TRP A 22 0.31 -1.49 -8.10
N ARG A 23 0.05 -2.51 -8.92
CA ARG A 23 -1.09 -3.43 -8.73
C ARG A 23 -1.08 -4.10 -7.36
N ALA A 24 0.06 -4.65 -6.96
CA ALA A 24 0.19 -5.34 -5.67
C ALA A 24 0.05 -4.37 -4.48
N LEU A 25 0.71 -3.21 -4.56
CA LEU A 25 0.58 -2.16 -3.54
C LEU A 25 -0.87 -1.66 -3.44
N ASN A 26 -1.49 -1.33 -4.57
CA ASN A 26 -2.86 -0.81 -4.62
C ASN A 26 -3.87 -1.84 -4.11
N HIS A 27 -3.69 -3.12 -4.39
CA HIS A 27 -4.55 -4.17 -3.84
C HIS A 27 -4.53 -4.15 -2.30
N LEU A 28 -3.33 -4.15 -1.70
CA LEU A 28 -3.22 -4.11 -0.23
C LEU A 28 -3.79 -2.81 0.35
N PHE A 29 -3.49 -1.66 -0.24
CA PHE A 29 -4.00 -0.38 0.24
C PHE A 29 -5.51 -0.22 0.05
N THR A 30 -6.10 -0.70 -1.03
CA THR A 30 -7.55 -0.53 -1.26
C THR A 30 -8.42 -1.49 -0.48
N GLN A 31 -7.92 -2.68 -0.12
CA GLN A 31 -8.70 -3.72 0.56
C GLN A 31 -8.47 -3.76 2.07
N HIS A 32 -7.30 -3.35 2.58
CA HIS A 32 -7.01 -3.37 4.00
C HIS A 32 -7.60 -2.15 4.73
N SER A 33 -8.44 -2.40 5.74
CA SER A 33 -9.25 -1.39 6.44
C SER A 33 -8.47 -0.20 7.02
N LEU A 34 -7.22 -0.43 7.46
CA LEU A 34 -6.34 0.63 7.94
C LEU A 34 -5.57 1.30 6.80
N LEU A 35 -5.02 0.54 5.84
CA LEU A 35 -4.13 1.10 4.82
C LEU A 35 -4.88 2.01 3.87
N GLN A 36 -6.15 1.68 3.58
CA GLN A 36 -7.01 2.47 2.70
C GLN A 36 -7.12 3.93 3.13
N ARG A 37 -7.05 4.20 4.44
CA ARG A 37 -7.12 5.56 5.00
C ARG A 37 -5.90 6.41 4.64
N TYR A 38 -4.81 5.78 4.21
CA TYR A 38 -3.54 6.43 3.89
C TYR A 38 -3.21 6.39 2.40
N LEU A 39 -4.09 5.85 1.55
CA LEU A 39 -3.97 5.93 0.11
C LEU A 39 -4.35 7.33 -0.39
N THR A 40 -3.49 8.30 -0.13
CA THR A 40 -3.71 9.72 -0.45
C THR A 40 -2.51 10.32 -1.18
N THR A 41 -2.73 11.44 -1.87
CA THR A 41 -1.66 12.19 -2.56
C THR A 41 -0.59 12.75 -1.63
N GLN A 42 -0.78 12.66 -0.31
CA GLN A 42 0.24 13.00 0.68
C GLN A 42 1.41 12.01 0.68
N TYR A 43 1.14 10.73 0.40
CA TYR A 43 2.14 9.66 0.48
C TYR A 43 2.44 9.02 -0.87
N PHE A 44 1.57 9.24 -1.84
CA PHE A 44 1.61 8.62 -3.16
C PHE A 44 1.62 9.71 -4.23
N ASP A 45 2.71 9.79 -4.97
CA ASP A 45 2.78 10.61 -6.17
C ASP A 45 2.59 9.71 -7.38
N THR A 46 1.41 9.80 -7.99
CA THR A 46 1.09 8.97 -9.15
C THR A 46 1.67 9.52 -10.45
N GLU A 47 2.03 10.79 -10.51
CA GLU A 47 2.63 11.40 -11.71
C GLU A 47 4.11 10.99 -11.78
N GLU A 48 4.81 11.09 -10.66
CA GLU A 48 6.23 10.71 -10.54
C GLU A 48 6.44 9.22 -10.23
N SER A 49 5.35 8.46 -10.04
CA SER A 49 5.40 7.04 -9.64
C SER A 49 6.26 6.79 -8.40
N THR A 50 6.10 7.61 -7.36
CA THR A 50 6.86 7.50 -6.11
C THR A 50 5.96 7.30 -4.88
N VAL A 51 6.55 6.73 -3.83
CA VAL A 51 5.90 6.46 -2.54
C VAL A 51 6.78 6.98 -1.41
N ASP A 52 6.25 7.84 -0.54
CA ASP A 52 6.93 8.30 0.67
C ASP A 52 6.88 7.22 1.76
N SER A 53 7.72 6.20 1.56
CA SER A 53 7.87 5.08 2.49
C SER A 53 8.35 5.52 3.88
N ALA A 54 9.12 6.61 3.99
CA ALA A 54 9.64 7.09 5.25
C ALA A 54 8.52 7.67 6.13
N ALA A 55 7.65 8.48 5.53
CA ALA A 55 6.49 9.02 6.22
C ALA A 55 5.49 7.91 6.61
N LEU A 56 5.21 6.97 5.71
CA LEU A 56 4.33 5.83 6.01
C LEU A 56 4.88 4.95 7.15
N LYS A 57 6.19 4.67 7.17
CA LYS A 57 6.81 3.93 8.27
C LYS A 57 6.72 4.67 9.60
N ARG A 58 6.97 5.99 9.59
CA ARG A 58 6.86 6.82 10.79
C ARG A 58 5.43 6.82 11.34
N LEU A 59 4.45 6.91 10.44
CA LEU A 59 3.02 6.83 10.76
C LEU A 59 2.64 5.47 11.35
N SER A 60 3.25 4.38 10.87
CA SER A 60 2.97 3.02 11.33
C SER A 60 3.55 2.63 12.69
N ARG A 61 4.38 3.49 13.30
CA ARG A 61 5.03 3.20 14.59
C ARG A 61 4.08 2.69 15.69
N PRO A 62 2.87 3.25 15.90
CA PRO A 62 1.94 2.79 16.92
C PRO A 62 1.05 1.62 16.48
N TRP A 63 1.13 1.18 15.23
CA TRP A 63 0.27 0.10 14.73
C TRP A 63 0.67 -1.26 15.31
N SER A 64 -0.26 -2.21 15.22
CA SER A 64 -0.02 -3.62 15.56
C SER A 64 1.04 -4.25 14.63
N GLN A 65 1.56 -5.41 15.04
CA GLN A 65 2.53 -6.15 14.23
C GLN A 65 1.94 -6.57 12.88
N SER A 66 0.68 -7.02 12.87
CA SER A 66 -0.07 -7.38 11.66
C SER A 66 -0.17 -6.20 10.69
N GLU A 67 -0.58 -5.03 11.18
CA GLU A 67 -0.72 -3.83 10.35
C GLU A 67 0.63 -3.32 9.80
N LYS A 68 1.68 -3.37 10.63
CA LYS A 68 3.05 -3.05 10.19
C LYS A 68 3.53 -4.01 9.12
N PHE A 69 3.24 -5.30 9.26
CA PHE A 69 3.56 -6.31 8.25
C PHE A 69 2.87 -5.98 6.92
N MET A 70 1.56 -5.70 6.95
CA MET A 70 0.79 -5.36 5.75
C MET A 70 1.38 -4.14 5.03
N LEU A 71 1.75 -3.09 5.75
CA LEU A 71 2.42 -1.93 5.17
C LEU A 71 3.79 -2.27 4.59
N ASN A 72 4.64 -2.95 5.36
CA ASN A 72 5.98 -3.29 4.92
C ASN A 72 5.95 -4.20 3.69
N LEU A 73 5.00 -5.13 3.64
CA LEU A 73 4.78 -5.96 2.47
C LEU A 73 4.36 -5.11 1.26
N ALA A 74 3.38 -4.22 1.40
CA ALA A 74 2.97 -3.34 0.30
C ALA A 74 4.14 -2.52 -0.24
N LEU A 75 4.97 -1.94 0.64
CA LEU A 75 6.16 -1.20 0.26
C LEU A 75 7.20 -2.09 -0.43
N HIS A 76 7.44 -3.30 0.08
CA HIS A 76 8.36 -4.27 -0.52
C HIS A 76 7.89 -4.75 -1.91
N LEU A 77 6.58 -5.00 -2.06
CA LEU A 77 5.95 -5.37 -3.32
C LEU A 77 5.83 -4.20 -4.31
N PHE A 78 6.02 -2.97 -3.88
CA PHE A 78 6.24 -1.86 -4.81
C PHE A 78 7.72 -1.76 -5.19
N ASN A 79 8.60 -1.73 -4.20
CA ASN A 79 10.04 -1.72 -4.39
C ASN A 79 10.73 -2.33 -3.16
N GLU A 80 11.48 -3.42 -3.39
CA GLU A 80 12.12 -4.22 -2.34
C GLU A 80 13.07 -3.41 -1.44
N ARG A 81 13.61 -2.29 -1.93
CA ARG A 81 14.49 -1.39 -1.17
C ARG A 81 13.74 -0.56 -0.14
N LEU A 82 12.43 -0.38 -0.30
CA LEU A 82 11.62 0.44 0.60
C LEU A 82 11.30 -0.27 1.91
N ALA A 83 11.25 -1.59 1.94
CA ALA A 83 11.02 -2.36 3.17
C ALA A 83 11.60 -3.77 3.08
N LYS A 84 12.19 -4.23 4.18
CA LYS A 84 12.51 -5.64 4.37
C LYS A 84 11.31 -6.32 5.03
N VAL A 85 10.98 -7.52 4.56
CA VAL A 85 9.86 -8.32 5.06
C VAL A 85 10.39 -9.68 5.48
N ASN A 86 10.01 -10.13 6.67
CA ASN A 86 10.19 -11.50 7.09
C ASN A 86 8.86 -12.24 6.90
N LEU A 87 8.80 -13.26 6.04
CA LEU A 87 7.55 -13.98 5.78
C LEU A 87 7.04 -14.76 7.01
N SER A 88 7.89 -15.06 7.99
CA SER A 88 7.43 -15.62 9.27
C SER A 88 6.50 -14.69 10.04
N ASP A 89 6.54 -13.37 9.78
CA ASP A 89 5.60 -12.43 10.39
C ASP A 89 4.16 -12.60 9.85
N MET A 90 3.94 -13.44 8.84
CA MET A 90 2.59 -13.83 8.40
C MET A 90 1.80 -14.58 9.49
N ASP A 91 2.47 -15.12 10.52
CA ASP A 91 1.83 -15.78 11.66
C ASP A 91 0.97 -14.81 12.49
N TYR A 92 1.24 -13.51 12.43
CA TYR A 92 0.46 -12.47 13.12
C TYR A 92 -0.82 -12.06 12.36
N LEU A 93 -1.03 -12.58 11.14
CA LEU A 93 -2.16 -12.23 10.30
C LEU A 93 -3.36 -13.13 10.59
N ASP A 94 -4.55 -12.52 10.57
CA ASP A 94 -5.80 -13.26 10.46
C ASP A 94 -5.99 -13.83 9.04
N ASP A 95 -7.03 -14.66 8.87
CA ASP A 95 -7.29 -15.33 7.60
C ASP A 95 -7.61 -14.35 6.46
N PHE A 96 -8.18 -13.18 6.79
CA PHE A 96 -8.50 -12.15 5.81
C PHE A 96 -7.20 -11.50 5.29
N ASN A 97 -6.33 -11.05 6.18
CA ASN A 97 -5.06 -10.44 5.82
C ASN A 97 -4.14 -11.43 5.11
N LYS A 98 -4.13 -12.71 5.52
CA LYS A 98 -3.41 -13.77 4.79
C LYS A 98 -3.88 -13.87 3.34
N ARG A 99 -5.20 -13.83 3.10
CA ARG A 99 -5.76 -13.87 1.75
C ARG A 99 -5.30 -12.68 0.91
N LEU A 100 -5.38 -11.46 1.46
CA LEU A 100 -4.91 -10.25 0.79
C LEU A 100 -3.42 -10.33 0.42
N VAL A 101 -2.59 -10.85 1.33
CA VAL A 101 -1.14 -11.04 1.09
C VAL A 101 -0.90 -11.99 -0.08
N ILE A 102 -1.59 -13.14 -0.09
CA ILE A 102 -1.44 -14.13 -1.17
C ILE A 102 -1.92 -13.57 -2.52
N GLU A 103 -3.02 -12.83 -2.54
CA GLU A 103 -3.52 -12.17 -3.75
C GLU A 103 -2.56 -11.08 -4.24
N ALA A 104 -2.00 -10.26 -3.36
CA ALA A 104 -1.00 -9.26 -3.71
C ALA A 104 0.27 -9.89 -4.30
N LEU A 105 0.73 -11.00 -3.74
CA LEU A 105 1.87 -11.75 -4.26
C LEU A 105 1.59 -12.28 -5.67
N ARG A 106 0.39 -12.86 -5.90
CA ARG A 106 -0.03 -13.29 -7.24
C ARG A 106 -0.05 -12.12 -8.23
N LEU A 107 -0.57 -10.96 -7.83
CA LEU A 107 -0.60 -9.77 -8.69
C LEU A 107 0.81 -9.25 -9.05
N ARG A 108 1.80 -9.47 -8.17
CA ARG A 108 3.20 -9.05 -8.41
C ARG A 108 3.96 -10.01 -9.33
N PHE A 109 3.67 -11.31 -9.26
CA PHE A 109 4.52 -12.36 -9.85
C PHE A 109 3.85 -13.23 -10.92
N ASN A 110 2.54 -13.06 -11.19
CA ASN A 110 1.83 -13.69 -12.32
C ASN A 110 1.56 -12.66 -13.42
#